data_AF-A0A3M5D844-F1
#
_entry.id   AF-A0A3M5D844-F1
#
_cell.length_a   1.000
_cell.length_b   1.000
_cell.length_c   1.000
_cell.angle_alpha   90.00
_cell.angle_beta   90.00
_cell.angle_gamma   90.00
#
_symmetry.space_group_name_H-M   'P 1'
#
loop_
_entity.id
_entity.type
_entity.pdbx_description
1 polymer ?
#
loop_
_entity_poly.entity_id
_entity_poly.type
_entity_poly.pdbx_seq_one_letter_code
_entity_poly.pdbx_strand_id
1 'polypeptide(L)'
;MAGELLEAQLADLKKYAVFSKASLADESAAWLRIGLRDASEALRALGIDTPAESGRIARHGDLLAVALGDARVELWVPAQRAEAVLATLREHSREAPLDDWLLGQVRAGIGQVFGATRELFIPQMINLQAVGGVSFKKGCYTGQEIVARMQYLGRLKRRLYRLALDPKDPRRYLVDGRSLPLEEKSVAIEVRGADGKLSRVEHKVYQSIYGPLVVWPGKLDWNRSEAYALRDANLENTRVLQQWYSINQASDVADLRRRVEALQGIPWVNTLAADKQGNVLYMNQSVVPYLKPELIPACAIPQLVAEGLPALQGQDSRCAWSRDPAAAQAGITPAAQLPVLLRRDFVQNSNDSAWLTNPASPLQGFSPLVSQEKPIGPRARYALSRLQGKQPLEAKTLEEMVTANHVFSADQVLPDLLRLCRDNQGENSLARACAALAQWDRGANLDSGSGFVYFQRFMQRFAELDGAWKEPFDAQRPLDTPQGIALDRPQVATQVRQALADAAAEVEKSGIPDGARWGDLQVSTRGQERIAIPGGDGHFGVYNAIQSVRKGDHLEVVGGTSYIQLVTFPEEGPKARGLLAFSQSSDPRSPHYRDQTELFSRQQWQTLPFSDRQIDADPQLQRLSIRE
;
A
#
# COMPACT_ATOMS: atom_id res chain seq x y z
N MET A 1 34.47 -1.16 -9.05
CA MET A 1 33.00 -0.89 -8.92
C MET A 1 32.81 0.55 -8.48
N ALA A 2 31.56 1.04 -8.44
CA ALA A 2 31.18 2.43 -8.17
C ALA A 2 31.62 2.97 -6.79
N GLY A 3 32.93 3.14 -6.58
CA GLY A 3 33.50 3.74 -5.37
C GLY A 3 33.01 5.18 -5.16
N GLU A 4 32.60 5.85 -6.24
CA GLU A 4 31.89 7.13 -6.21
C GLU A 4 30.57 7.12 -5.42
N LEU A 5 29.97 5.95 -5.17
CA LEU A 5 28.77 5.82 -4.35
C LEU A 5 29.07 5.58 -2.87
N LEU A 6 30.32 5.33 -2.50
CA LEU A 6 30.69 4.85 -1.17
C LEU A 6 30.27 5.86 -0.09
N GLU A 7 30.75 7.10 -0.16
CA GLU A 7 30.47 8.14 0.84
C GLU A 7 28.95 8.37 1.01
N ALA A 8 28.26 8.41 -0.12
CA ALA A 8 26.82 8.57 -0.24
C ALA A 8 26.02 7.42 0.39
N GLN A 9 26.27 6.18 -0.05
CA GLN A 9 25.61 4.97 0.44
C GLN A 9 25.89 4.76 1.90
N LEU A 10 27.11 5.04 2.32
CA LEU A 10 27.50 4.95 3.69
C LEU A 10 26.72 5.91 4.58
N ALA A 11 26.64 7.19 4.19
CA ALA A 11 25.85 8.18 4.92
C ALA A 11 24.39 7.75 5.05
N ASP A 12 23.82 7.11 4.02
CA ASP A 12 22.45 6.59 4.06
C ASP A 12 22.31 5.33 4.92
N LEU A 13 23.18 4.34 4.75
CA LEU A 13 23.14 3.09 5.52
C LEU A 13 23.42 3.32 7.01
N LYS A 14 24.27 4.29 7.35
CA LYS A 14 24.53 4.69 8.75
C LYS A 14 23.27 5.17 9.47
N LYS A 15 22.33 5.81 8.77
CA LYS A 15 21.04 6.21 9.36
C LYS A 15 20.24 5.00 9.86
N TYR A 16 20.45 3.82 9.26
CA TYR A 16 19.71 2.59 9.55
C TYR A 16 20.51 1.54 10.33
N ALA A 17 21.84 1.55 10.27
CA ALA A 17 22.71 0.59 10.96
C ALA A 17 22.57 0.62 12.49
N VAL A 18 22.09 1.75 13.05
CA VAL A 18 21.70 1.90 14.47
C VAL A 18 20.69 0.82 14.89
N PHE A 19 19.83 0.36 13.99
CA PHE A 19 18.82 -0.67 14.26
C PHE A 19 19.33 -2.11 14.18
N SER A 20 20.59 -2.34 13.77
CA SER A 20 21.14 -3.68 13.48
C SER A 20 22.35 -4.07 14.34
N LYS A 21 22.72 -3.28 15.36
CA LYS A 21 23.92 -3.50 16.22
C LYS A 21 25.20 -3.78 15.40
N ALA A 22 25.35 -3.12 14.26
CA ALA A 22 26.44 -3.34 13.33
C ALA A 22 27.22 -2.04 13.09
N SER A 23 28.55 -2.15 12.97
CA SER A 23 29.41 -1.06 12.51
C SER A 23 29.65 -1.19 11.00
N LEU A 24 29.56 -0.05 10.30
CA LEU A 24 29.96 0.06 8.90
C LEU A 24 31.25 0.89 8.89
N ALA A 25 32.28 0.36 8.22
CA ALA A 25 33.58 0.96 7.95
C ALA A 25 33.92 0.75 6.45
N ASP A 26 34.65 1.69 5.86
CA ASP A 26 35.14 1.58 4.49
C ASP A 26 36.33 0.62 4.53
N GLU A 27 36.03 -0.63 4.21
CA GLU A 27 37.00 -1.72 4.15
C GLU A 27 37.47 -1.95 2.70
N SER A 28 37.24 -1.02 1.77
CA SER A 28 37.60 -1.20 0.35
C SER A 28 39.09 -1.46 0.15
N ALA A 29 39.96 -0.91 1.02
CA ALA A 29 41.40 -1.14 0.99
C ALA A 29 41.81 -2.47 1.65
N ALA A 30 40.97 -3.03 2.52
CA ALA A 30 41.25 -4.28 3.23
C ALA A 30 40.94 -5.53 2.39
N TRP A 31 40.16 -5.39 1.31
CA TRP A 31 39.71 -6.50 0.48
C TRP A 31 40.00 -6.29 -1.00
N LEU A 32 40.60 -7.30 -1.63
CA LEU A 32 40.57 -7.48 -3.07
C LEU A 32 39.34 -8.31 -3.44
N ARG A 33 38.56 -7.81 -4.40
CA ARG A 33 37.38 -8.51 -4.91
C ARG A 33 37.58 -8.95 -6.34
N ILE A 34 37.42 -10.25 -6.59
CA ILE A 34 37.71 -10.90 -7.86
C ILE A 34 36.43 -11.55 -8.40
N GLY A 35 36.05 -11.21 -9.62
CA GLY A 35 34.98 -11.90 -10.33
C GLY A 35 35.54 -13.15 -11.02
N LEU A 36 35.00 -14.31 -10.69
CA LEU A 36 35.39 -15.59 -11.25
C LEU A 36 34.23 -16.21 -12.03
N ARG A 37 34.52 -16.85 -13.15
CA ARG A 37 33.55 -17.56 -13.97
C ARG A 37 34.07 -18.96 -14.29
N ASP A 38 33.20 -19.96 -14.16
CA ASP A 38 33.54 -21.38 -14.40
C ASP A 38 34.74 -21.89 -13.56
N ALA A 39 34.93 -21.31 -12.37
CA ALA A 39 36.19 -21.37 -11.64
C ALA A 39 36.28 -22.48 -10.57
N SER A 40 35.57 -23.60 -10.75
CA SER A 40 35.53 -24.68 -9.75
C SER A 40 36.90 -25.32 -9.48
N GLU A 41 37.80 -25.33 -10.46
CA GLU A 41 39.17 -25.81 -10.28
C GLU A 41 40.03 -24.78 -9.54
N ALA A 42 39.95 -23.51 -9.92
CA ALA A 42 40.66 -22.42 -9.26
C ALA A 42 40.23 -22.22 -7.80
N LEU A 43 38.94 -22.39 -7.48
CA LEU A 43 38.44 -22.36 -6.10
C LEU A 43 38.93 -23.56 -5.28
N ARG A 44 38.96 -24.77 -5.86
CA ARG A 44 39.49 -25.97 -5.19
C ARG A 44 40.99 -25.85 -4.90
N ALA A 45 41.76 -25.24 -5.79
CA ALA A 45 43.17 -24.93 -5.55
C ALA A 45 43.38 -23.99 -4.34
N LEU A 46 42.38 -23.17 -4.01
CA LEU A 46 42.35 -22.33 -2.81
C LEU A 46 41.69 -23.02 -1.59
N GLY A 47 41.35 -24.30 -1.70
CA GLY A 47 40.68 -25.07 -0.63
C GLY A 47 39.20 -24.74 -0.46
N ILE A 48 38.56 -24.10 -1.45
CA ILE A 48 37.15 -23.70 -1.42
C ILE A 48 36.34 -24.60 -2.34
N ASP A 49 35.32 -25.26 -1.79
CA ASP A 49 34.31 -25.93 -2.60
C ASP A 49 33.34 -24.90 -3.20
N THR A 50 33.05 -25.04 -4.50
CA THR A 50 32.11 -24.15 -5.19
C THR A 50 30.71 -24.27 -4.59
N PRO A 51 30.10 -23.18 -4.08
CA PRO A 51 28.73 -23.23 -3.58
C PRO A 51 27.74 -23.58 -4.70
N ALA A 52 26.87 -24.57 -4.48
CA ALA A 52 25.97 -25.07 -5.52
C ALA A 52 24.75 -24.16 -5.80
N GLU A 53 24.34 -23.32 -4.85
CA GLU A 53 23.16 -22.45 -4.97
C GLU A 53 23.56 -20.96 -4.95
N SER A 54 22.92 -20.14 -5.79
CA SER A 54 23.11 -18.69 -5.81
C SER A 54 22.78 -18.05 -4.46
N GLY A 55 23.56 -17.06 -4.05
CA GLY A 55 23.47 -16.39 -2.76
C GLY A 55 24.10 -17.14 -1.58
N ARG A 56 24.62 -18.36 -1.78
CA ARG A 56 25.38 -19.09 -0.74
C ARG A 56 26.84 -18.63 -0.71
N ILE A 57 27.41 -18.66 0.50
CA ILE A 57 28.79 -18.27 0.78
C ILE A 57 29.56 -19.52 1.20
N ALA A 58 30.66 -19.83 0.50
CA ALA A 58 31.67 -20.77 0.97
C ALA A 58 32.85 -20.00 1.57
N ARG A 59 33.49 -20.58 2.60
CA ARG A 59 34.60 -19.97 3.32
C ARG A 59 35.76 -20.95 3.45
N HIS A 60 36.98 -20.45 3.27
CA HIS A 60 38.20 -21.18 3.60
C HIS A 60 39.20 -20.21 4.23
N GLY A 61 39.41 -20.34 5.54
CA GLY A 61 40.12 -19.31 6.32
C GLY A 61 39.39 -17.97 6.26
N ASP A 62 40.08 -16.95 5.76
CA ASP A 62 39.63 -15.57 5.60
C ASP A 62 39.08 -15.25 4.18
N LEU A 63 39.08 -16.23 3.28
CA LEU A 63 38.53 -16.09 1.93
C LEU A 63 37.02 -16.33 1.93
N LEU A 64 36.27 -15.49 1.20
CA LEU A 64 34.81 -15.63 1.03
C LEU A 64 34.47 -15.78 -0.46
N ALA A 65 33.83 -16.88 -0.83
CA ALA A 65 33.32 -17.10 -2.17
C ALA A 65 31.79 -17.04 -2.18
N VAL A 66 31.23 -16.04 -2.86
CA VAL A 66 29.77 -15.83 -2.99
C VAL A 66 29.33 -16.33 -4.36
N ALA A 67 28.46 -17.34 -4.41
CA ALA A 67 27.88 -17.80 -5.68
C ALA A 67 26.81 -16.82 -6.17
N LEU A 68 26.88 -16.40 -7.44
CA LEU A 68 25.97 -15.42 -8.05
C LEU A 68 25.04 -16.01 -9.12
N GLY A 69 25.16 -17.31 -9.42
CA GLY A 69 24.46 -17.98 -10.53
C GLY A 69 25.24 -17.92 -11.85
N ASP A 70 24.82 -18.70 -12.85
CA ASP A 70 25.48 -18.83 -14.17
C ASP A 70 26.99 -19.09 -14.09
N ALA A 71 27.39 -19.98 -13.16
CA ALA A 71 28.79 -20.32 -12.87
C ALA A 71 29.69 -19.13 -12.49
N ARG A 72 29.11 -18.01 -12.05
CA ARG A 72 29.84 -16.84 -11.54
C ARG A 72 29.97 -16.88 -10.03
N VAL A 73 31.16 -16.54 -9.55
CA VAL A 73 31.50 -16.45 -8.14
C VAL A 73 32.20 -15.12 -7.91
N GLU A 74 31.80 -14.42 -6.86
CA GLU A 74 32.52 -13.26 -6.35
C GLU A 74 33.42 -13.72 -5.19
N LEU A 75 34.73 -13.68 -5.41
CA LEU A 75 35.72 -14.04 -4.42
C LEU A 75 36.24 -12.77 -3.73
N TRP A 76 36.14 -12.74 -2.40
CA TRP A 76 36.68 -11.70 -1.54
C TRP A 76 37.92 -12.24 -0.84
N VAL A 77 39.02 -11.51 -1.02
CA VAL A 77 40.37 -11.88 -0.57
C VAL A 77 40.93 -10.74 0.29
N PRO A 78 41.43 -10.99 1.51
CA PRO A 78 42.10 -9.95 2.28
C PRO A 78 43.33 -9.42 1.55
N ALA A 79 43.56 -8.11 1.61
CA ALA A 79 44.62 -7.44 0.85
C ALA A 79 46.01 -8.03 1.12
N GLN A 80 46.29 -8.50 2.34
CA GLN A 80 47.57 -9.12 2.71
C GLN A 80 47.81 -10.47 1.99
N ARG A 81 46.75 -11.12 1.49
CA ARG A 81 46.81 -12.39 0.75
C ARG A 81 46.59 -12.23 -0.75
N ALA A 82 46.35 -11.00 -1.23
CA ALA A 82 45.97 -10.72 -2.61
C ALA A 82 46.97 -11.28 -3.62
N GLU A 83 48.28 -11.01 -3.45
CA GLU A 83 49.31 -11.49 -4.38
C GLU A 83 49.39 -13.01 -4.44
N ALA A 84 49.38 -13.68 -3.29
CA ALA A 84 49.46 -15.14 -3.22
C ALA A 84 48.24 -15.80 -3.87
N VAL A 85 47.03 -15.28 -3.60
CA VAL A 85 45.80 -15.81 -4.19
C VAL A 85 45.74 -15.54 -5.70
N LEU A 86 46.14 -14.35 -6.15
CA LEU A 86 46.22 -14.04 -7.58
C LEU A 86 47.21 -14.96 -8.31
N ALA A 87 48.35 -15.29 -7.70
CA ALA A 87 49.30 -16.25 -8.27
C ALA A 87 48.65 -17.62 -8.49
N THR A 88 48.00 -18.18 -7.47
CA THR A 88 47.28 -19.47 -7.57
C THR A 88 46.13 -19.42 -8.58
N LEU A 89 45.36 -18.33 -8.63
CA LEU A 89 44.27 -18.18 -9.59
C LEU A 89 44.78 -18.14 -11.02
N ARG A 90 45.93 -17.49 -11.29
CA ARG A 90 46.53 -17.40 -12.63
C ARG A 90 47.00 -18.75 -13.17
N GLU A 91 47.29 -19.72 -12.31
CA GLU A 91 47.63 -21.09 -12.72
C GLU A 91 46.41 -21.87 -13.26
N HIS A 92 45.21 -21.50 -12.83
CA HIS A 92 43.97 -22.25 -13.08
C HIS A 92 42.91 -21.43 -13.85
N SER A 93 43.18 -20.16 -14.15
CA SER A 93 42.22 -19.24 -14.76
C SER A 93 42.94 -18.15 -15.56
N ARG A 94 42.25 -17.62 -16.58
CA ARG A 94 42.76 -16.52 -17.41
C ARG A 94 42.11 -15.21 -16.99
N GLU A 95 42.90 -14.15 -16.97
CA GLU A 95 42.39 -12.79 -16.78
C GLU A 95 41.56 -12.37 -18.00
N ALA A 96 40.44 -11.71 -17.74
CA ALA A 96 39.50 -11.24 -18.76
C ALA A 96 39.07 -9.79 -18.47
N PRO A 97 38.63 -9.04 -19.50
CA PRO A 97 38.14 -7.68 -19.31
C PRO A 97 36.96 -7.61 -18.34
N LEU A 98 36.90 -6.52 -17.55
CA LEU A 98 35.79 -6.26 -16.63
C LEU A 98 34.42 -6.21 -17.35
N ASP A 99 34.40 -5.79 -18.61
CA ASP A 99 33.17 -5.69 -19.41
C ASP A 99 32.47 -7.05 -19.58
N ASP A 100 33.21 -8.16 -19.61
CA ASP A 100 32.61 -9.50 -19.68
C ASP A 100 31.84 -9.83 -18.39
N TRP A 101 32.36 -9.39 -17.25
CA TRP A 101 31.68 -9.51 -15.95
C TRP A 101 30.44 -8.64 -15.88
N LEU A 102 30.55 -7.38 -16.30
CA LEU A 102 29.42 -6.43 -16.34
C LEU A 102 28.33 -6.89 -17.30
N LEU A 103 28.69 -7.41 -18.47
CA LEU A 103 27.75 -8.03 -19.40
C LEU A 103 27.04 -9.23 -18.77
N GLY A 104 27.75 -10.03 -17.98
CA GLY A 104 27.15 -11.09 -17.16
C GLY A 104 26.10 -10.56 -16.18
N GLN A 105 26.37 -9.43 -15.51
CA GLN A 105 25.42 -8.79 -14.58
C GLN A 105 24.17 -8.29 -15.32
N VAL A 106 24.36 -7.64 -16.47
CA VAL A 106 23.25 -7.17 -17.33
C VAL A 106 22.39 -8.34 -17.79
N ARG A 107 23.01 -9.44 -18.24
CA ARG A 107 22.29 -10.66 -18.67
C ARG A 107 21.53 -11.34 -17.54
N ALA A 108 22.06 -11.31 -16.33
CA ALA A 108 21.38 -11.79 -15.13
C ALA A 108 20.28 -10.83 -14.62
N GLY A 109 20.02 -9.73 -15.34
CA GLY A 109 19.01 -8.75 -14.99
C GLY A 109 19.35 -7.91 -13.76
N ILE A 110 20.60 -7.92 -13.30
CA ILE A 110 21.06 -7.18 -12.12
C ILE A 110 21.46 -5.77 -12.56
N GLY A 111 20.56 -4.79 -12.35
CA GLY A 111 20.86 -3.39 -12.63
C GLY A 111 21.79 -2.79 -11.56
N GLN A 112 22.91 -2.24 -11.99
CA GLN A 112 23.90 -1.61 -11.11
C GLN A 112 23.69 -0.09 -11.10
N VAL A 113 23.71 0.49 -9.90
CA VAL A 113 23.68 1.95 -9.72
C VAL A 113 25.11 2.48 -9.70
N PHE A 114 25.33 3.61 -10.35
CA PHE A 114 26.59 4.35 -10.40
C PHE A 114 26.34 5.78 -9.88
N GLY A 115 27.40 6.54 -9.64
CA GLY A 115 27.33 7.92 -9.12
C GLY A 115 26.41 8.80 -9.97
N ALA A 116 26.58 8.75 -11.29
CA ALA A 116 25.75 9.49 -12.24
C ALA A 116 24.28 9.02 -12.29
N THR A 117 23.96 7.83 -11.78
CA THR A 117 22.60 7.25 -11.82
C THR A 117 21.96 7.06 -10.45
N ARG A 118 22.61 7.57 -9.40
CA ARG A 118 22.06 7.59 -8.03
C ARG A 118 20.73 8.33 -8.03
N GLU A 119 19.76 7.83 -7.25
CA GLU A 119 18.41 8.41 -7.08
C GLU A 119 17.53 8.47 -8.34
N LEU A 120 17.98 7.92 -9.48
CA LEU A 120 17.19 7.92 -10.73
C LEU A 120 16.25 6.72 -10.88
N PHE A 121 16.47 5.64 -10.11
CA PHE A 121 15.76 4.37 -10.29
C PHE A 121 15.08 3.91 -9.00
N ILE A 122 13.82 3.47 -9.14
CA ILE A 122 13.17 2.65 -8.10
C ILE A 122 13.64 1.19 -8.23
N PRO A 123 13.60 0.39 -7.16
CA PRO A 123 14.05 -1.01 -7.19
C PRO A 123 13.42 -1.83 -8.33
N GLN A 124 12.18 -1.50 -8.73
CA GLN A 124 11.47 -2.14 -9.83
C GLN A 124 12.07 -1.87 -11.21
N MET A 125 12.66 -0.69 -11.41
CA MET A 125 13.27 -0.27 -12.69
C MET A 125 14.60 -0.97 -12.95
N ILE A 126 15.27 -1.46 -11.90
CA ILE A 126 16.53 -2.22 -11.97
C ILE A 126 16.35 -3.68 -11.52
N ASN A 127 15.12 -4.19 -11.60
CA ASN A 127 14.73 -5.58 -11.36
C ASN A 127 14.99 -6.15 -9.96
N LEU A 128 15.29 -5.32 -8.95
CA LEU A 128 15.61 -5.81 -7.60
C LEU A 128 14.45 -6.59 -6.94
N GLN A 129 13.20 -6.33 -7.30
CA GLN A 129 12.04 -7.16 -6.93
C GLN A 129 12.02 -8.52 -7.62
N ALA A 130 12.45 -8.58 -8.89
CA ALA A 130 12.42 -9.80 -9.69
C ALA A 130 13.56 -10.75 -9.30
N VAL A 131 14.71 -10.21 -8.88
CA VAL A 131 15.88 -11.00 -8.44
C VAL A 131 15.92 -11.21 -6.92
N GLY A 132 14.85 -10.88 -6.20
CA GLY A 132 14.78 -11.06 -4.74
C GLY A 132 15.64 -10.10 -3.91
N GLY A 133 16.21 -9.06 -4.52
CA GLY A 133 16.90 -7.95 -3.85
C GLY A 133 15.98 -7.06 -3.00
N VAL A 134 14.66 -7.13 -3.22
CA VAL A 134 13.62 -6.54 -2.35
C VAL A 134 12.69 -7.64 -1.86
N SER A 135 12.39 -7.65 -0.56
CA SER A 135 11.40 -8.57 0.02
C SER A 135 10.22 -7.78 0.55
N PHE A 136 9.03 -8.18 0.11
CA PHE A 136 7.75 -7.60 0.52
C PHE A 136 7.20 -8.20 1.81
N LYS A 137 7.90 -9.21 2.36
CA LYS A 137 7.50 -9.93 3.57
C LYS A 137 8.40 -9.63 4.77
N LYS A 138 9.49 -8.87 4.60
CA LYS A 138 10.54 -8.65 5.62
C LYS A 138 10.39 -7.40 6.50
N GLY A 139 9.17 -6.91 6.72
CA GLY A 139 8.92 -5.77 7.63
C GLY A 139 9.22 -4.40 7.01
N CYS A 140 9.14 -3.36 7.83
CA CYS A 140 9.14 -1.95 7.40
C CYS A 140 10.52 -1.44 6.94
N TYR A 141 10.55 -0.80 5.77
CA TYR A 141 11.68 0.01 5.30
C TYR A 141 11.15 1.33 4.71
N THR A 142 11.98 2.37 4.69
CA THR A 142 11.62 3.70 4.17
C THR A 142 11.06 3.59 2.75
N GLY A 143 9.82 4.06 2.55
CA GLY A 143 9.09 3.92 1.27
C GLY A 143 8.11 2.73 1.19
N GLN A 144 8.01 1.85 2.20
CA GLN A 144 7.09 0.71 2.19
C GLN A 144 5.61 1.14 2.14
N GLU A 145 5.25 2.28 2.74
CA GLU A 145 3.89 2.83 2.65
C GLU A 145 3.50 3.10 1.18
N ILE A 146 4.45 3.52 0.34
CA ILE A 146 4.24 3.70 -1.11
C ILE A 146 4.08 2.33 -1.79
N VAL A 147 4.92 1.36 -1.44
CA VAL A 147 4.90 0.01 -2.05
C VAL A 147 3.66 -0.81 -1.65
N ALA A 148 3.24 -0.75 -0.39
CA ALA A 148 2.09 -1.48 0.13
C ALA A 148 0.76 -0.82 -0.26
N ARG A 149 0.64 0.50 -0.22
CA ARG A 149 -0.60 1.16 -0.64
C ARG A 149 -0.76 1.25 -2.17
N MET A 150 0.32 1.14 -2.97
CA MET A 150 0.26 0.86 -4.41
C MET A 150 -0.58 -0.40 -4.72
N GLN A 151 -0.61 -1.38 -3.81
CA GLN A 151 -1.38 -2.62 -3.94
C GLN A 151 -2.86 -2.46 -3.57
N TYR A 152 -3.21 -1.56 -2.62
CA TYR A 152 -4.51 -1.59 -1.94
C TYR A 152 -5.37 -0.32 -2.02
N LEU A 153 -4.84 0.86 -2.33
CA LEU A 153 -5.58 2.14 -2.13
C LEU A 153 -5.51 3.13 -3.31
N GLY A 154 -5.07 2.69 -4.49
CA GLY A 154 -5.00 3.55 -5.66
C GLY A 154 -6.38 3.96 -6.17
N ARG A 155 -6.78 5.22 -5.98
CA ARG A 155 -7.72 5.85 -6.91
C ARG A 155 -7.12 5.80 -8.31
N LEU A 156 -7.95 5.51 -9.29
CA LEU A 156 -7.53 5.20 -10.67
C LEU A 156 -6.79 6.38 -11.34
N LYS A 157 -5.46 6.41 -11.20
CA LYS A 157 -4.52 7.27 -11.96
C LYS A 157 -4.05 6.65 -13.27
N ARG A 158 -4.67 5.51 -13.62
CA ARG A 158 -4.50 4.75 -14.86
C ARG A 158 -5.67 5.05 -15.78
N ARG A 159 -5.45 5.11 -17.09
CA ARG A 159 -6.52 5.23 -18.09
C ARG A 159 -6.48 4.01 -18.99
N LEU A 160 -7.66 3.40 -19.17
CA LEU A 160 -7.84 2.40 -20.21
C LEU A 160 -8.07 3.13 -21.53
N TYR A 161 -7.45 2.65 -22.59
CA TYR A 161 -7.73 3.06 -23.96
C TYR A 161 -8.30 1.86 -24.69
N ARG A 162 -9.56 1.96 -25.15
CA ARG A 162 -10.13 0.95 -26.04
C ARG A 162 -9.60 1.19 -27.44
N LEU A 163 -8.85 0.24 -27.95
CA LEU A 163 -8.26 0.27 -29.28
C LEU A 163 -9.28 -0.29 -30.28
N ALA A 164 -9.50 0.40 -31.39
CA ALA A 164 -10.13 -0.20 -32.55
C ALA A 164 -9.05 -0.96 -33.33
N LEU A 165 -9.19 -2.28 -33.45
CA LEU A 165 -8.18 -3.09 -34.13
C LEU A 165 -8.31 -2.98 -35.65
N ASP A 166 -7.21 -3.21 -36.36
CA ASP A 166 -7.25 -3.30 -37.82
C ASP A 166 -8.05 -4.57 -38.21
N PRO A 167 -9.10 -4.46 -39.04
CA PRO A 167 -9.90 -5.62 -39.44
C PRO A 167 -9.07 -6.70 -40.18
N LYS A 168 -7.90 -6.34 -40.72
CA LYS A 168 -6.99 -7.26 -41.41
C LYS A 168 -5.97 -7.91 -40.48
N ASP A 169 -5.67 -7.32 -39.32
CA ASP A 169 -4.64 -7.81 -38.40
C ASP A 169 -4.92 -7.41 -36.94
N PRO A 170 -5.28 -8.37 -36.05
CA PRO A 170 -5.60 -8.06 -34.66
C PRO A 170 -4.38 -7.65 -33.81
N ARG A 171 -3.15 -7.67 -34.36
CA ARG A 171 -1.94 -7.11 -33.74
C ARG A 171 -1.63 -5.70 -34.22
N ARG A 172 -2.55 -5.09 -34.96
CA ARG A 172 -2.52 -3.69 -35.36
C ARG A 172 -3.79 -3.00 -34.88
N TYR A 173 -3.69 -1.70 -34.64
CA TYR A 173 -4.81 -0.89 -34.19
C TYR A 173 -4.84 0.44 -34.92
N LEU A 174 -6.03 1.03 -35.00
CA LEU A 174 -6.29 2.26 -35.74
C LEU A 174 -6.19 3.46 -34.80
N VAL A 175 -5.48 4.50 -35.24
CA VAL A 175 -5.54 5.86 -34.67
C VAL A 175 -5.76 6.83 -35.83
N ASP A 176 -6.83 7.61 -35.78
CA ASP A 176 -7.26 8.52 -36.86
C ASP A 176 -7.34 7.81 -38.23
N GLY A 177 -7.80 6.56 -38.23
CA GLY A 177 -7.89 5.71 -39.43
C GLY A 177 -6.58 5.10 -39.91
N ARG A 178 -5.43 5.45 -39.32
CA ARG A 178 -4.12 4.89 -39.64
C ARG A 178 -3.84 3.63 -38.81
N SER A 179 -3.48 2.54 -39.48
CA SER A 179 -3.11 1.27 -38.85
C SER A 179 -1.67 1.28 -38.33
N LEU A 180 -1.52 1.13 -37.00
CA LEU A 180 -0.25 1.08 -36.27
C LEU A 180 0.03 -0.34 -35.75
N PRO A 181 1.27 -0.84 -35.82
CA PRO A 181 1.63 -2.11 -35.21
C PRO A 181 1.70 -1.99 -33.68
N LEU A 182 1.36 -3.06 -32.97
CA LEU A 182 1.77 -3.23 -31.58
C LEU A 182 3.28 -3.51 -31.50
N GLU A 183 3.93 -2.95 -30.49
CA GLU A 183 5.30 -3.34 -30.11
C GLU A 183 5.24 -4.67 -29.34
N GLU A 184 6.16 -5.59 -29.67
CA GLU A 184 6.33 -6.85 -28.95
C GLU A 184 7.59 -6.80 -28.09
N LYS A 185 7.45 -6.89 -26.77
CA LYS A 185 8.57 -6.98 -25.84
C LYS A 185 8.57 -8.34 -25.15
N SER A 186 9.60 -9.15 -25.41
CA SER A 186 9.77 -10.43 -24.72
C SER A 186 10.51 -10.24 -23.41
N VAL A 187 10.02 -10.91 -22.36
CA VAL A 187 10.73 -11.11 -21.10
C VAL A 187 11.00 -12.59 -20.90
N ALA A 188 12.15 -12.92 -20.31
CA ALA A 188 12.52 -14.28 -19.98
C ALA A 188 12.59 -14.43 -18.46
N ILE A 189 11.89 -15.42 -17.93
CA ILE A 189 11.79 -15.69 -16.49
C ILE A 189 12.38 -17.07 -16.22
N GLU A 190 13.35 -17.13 -15.31
CA GLU A 190 13.86 -18.40 -14.80
C GLU A 190 12.89 -18.95 -13.75
N VAL A 191 12.47 -20.20 -13.93
CA VAL A 191 11.49 -20.88 -13.09
C VAL A 191 12.12 -22.13 -12.53
N ARG A 192 12.21 -22.23 -11.19
CA ARG A 192 12.65 -23.45 -10.50
C ARG A 192 11.53 -24.49 -10.53
N GLY A 193 11.78 -25.60 -11.20
CA GLY A 193 10.90 -26.76 -11.23
C GLY A 193 10.86 -27.51 -9.91
N ALA A 194 9.92 -28.44 -9.79
CA ALA A 194 9.80 -29.34 -8.64
C ALA A 194 11.04 -30.24 -8.47
N ASP A 195 11.77 -30.51 -9.55
CA ASP A 195 13.05 -31.22 -9.57
C ASP A 195 14.24 -30.35 -9.15
N GLY A 196 13.99 -29.09 -8.78
CA GLY A 196 14.99 -28.12 -8.37
C GLY A 196 15.77 -27.48 -9.51
N LYS A 197 15.53 -27.86 -10.76
CA LYS A 197 16.22 -27.29 -11.94
C LYS A 197 15.57 -25.99 -12.38
N LEU A 198 16.35 -25.12 -13.01
CA LEU A 198 15.83 -23.90 -13.64
C LEU A 198 15.40 -24.19 -15.07
N SER A 199 14.26 -23.62 -15.45
CA SER A 199 13.77 -23.57 -16.83
C SER A 199 13.42 -22.15 -17.20
N ARG A 200 13.78 -21.75 -18.42
CA ARG A 200 13.48 -20.43 -18.98
C ARG A 200 12.09 -20.41 -19.59
N VAL A 201 11.25 -19.48 -19.14
CA VAL A 201 9.93 -19.19 -19.72
C VAL A 201 9.98 -17.84 -20.39
N GLU A 202 9.74 -17.80 -21.70
CA GLU A 202 9.60 -16.54 -22.44
C GLU A 202 8.14 -16.11 -22.50
N HIS A 203 7.89 -14.82 -22.26
CA HIS A 203 6.56 -14.23 -22.30
C HIS A 203 6.60 -12.93 -23.12
N LYS A 204 5.67 -12.80 -24.06
CA LYS A 204 5.51 -11.60 -24.89
C LYS A 204 4.55 -10.62 -24.23
N VAL A 205 5.00 -9.38 -24.04
CA VAL A 205 4.18 -8.26 -23.61
C VAL A 205 3.94 -7.36 -24.81
N TYR A 206 2.67 -7.19 -25.16
CA TYR A 206 2.24 -6.33 -26.27
C TYR A 206 1.99 -4.91 -25.77
N GLN A 207 2.51 -3.91 -26.50
CA GLN A 207 2.37 -2.50 -26.15
C GLN A 207 1.83 -1.69 -27.33
N SER A 208 0.94 -0.75 -27.02
CA SER A 208 0.50 0.32 -27.93
C SER A 208 1.23 1.62 -27.59
N ILE A 209 1.00 2.69 -28.36
CA ILE A 209 1.46 4.05 -28.03
C ILE A 209 1.01 4.53 -26.63
N TYR A 210 -0.03 3.92 -26.06
CA TYR A 210 -0.55 4.30 -24.73
C TYR A 210 0.10 3.51 -23.60
N GLY A 211 0.62 2.31 -23.87
CA GLY A 211 1.10 1.38 -22.84
C GLY A 211 0.75 -0.08 -23.13
N PRO A 212 1.00 -0.99 -22.17
CA PRO A 212 0.74 -2.41 -22.32
C PRO A 212 -0.74 -2.73 -22.51
N LEU A 213 -1.02 -3.77 -23.29
CA LEU A 213 -2.36 -4.36 -23.38
C LEU A 213 -2.70 -5.08 -22.08
N VAL A 214 -3.98 -5.03 -21.70
CA VAL A 214 -4.53 -5.70 -20.52
C VAL A 214 -5.77 -6.47 -20.91
N VAL A 215 -5.94 -7.65 -20.33
CA VAL A 215 -7.11 -8.50 -20.57
C VAL A 215 -7.80 -8.83 -19.26
N TRP A 216 -9.11 -8.56 -19.21
CA TRP A 216 -10.00 -9.09 -18.19
C TRP A 216 -11.06 -9.93 -18.90
N PRO A 217 -10.95 -11.27 -18.85
CA PRO A 217 -11.87 -12.16 -19.57
C PRO A 217 -13.34 -11.82 -19.34
N GLY A 218 -14.09 -11.64 -20.42
CA GLY A 218 -15.52 -11.34 -20.40
C GLY A 218 -15.88 -9.87 -20.12
N LYS A 219 -14.87 -8.99 -20.03
CA LYS A 219 -15.07 -7.55 -19.76
C LYS A 219 -14.17 -6.64 -20.59
N LEU A 220 -12.87 -6.91 -20.59
CA LEU A 220 -11.85 -6.17 -21.35
C LEU A 220 -11.09 -7.17 -22.23
N ASP A 221 -11.78 -7.74 -23.22
CA ASP A 221 -11.19 -8.78 -24.08
C ASP A 221 -10.27 -8.19 -25.16
N TRP A 222 -9.37 -9.03 -25.67
CA TRP A 222 -8.68 -8.81 -26.94
C TRP A 222 -9.28 -9.76 -27.98
N ASN A 223 -10.13 -9.21 -28.85
CA ASN A 223 -10.77 -9.96 -29.94
C ASN A 223 -10.33 -9.40 -31.32
N ARG A 224 -11.12 -9.59 -32.38
CA ARG A 224 -10.77 -9.08 -33.72
C ARG A 224 -11.19 -7.62 -33.97
N SER A 225 -12.02 -7.07 -33.09
CA SER A 225 -12.59 -5.72 -33.22
C SER A 225 -11.94 -4.74 -32.25
N GLU A 226 -11.69 -5.17 -31.01
CA GLU A 226 -11.16 -4.32 -29.96
C GLU A 226 -10.15 -5.02 -29.04
N ALA A 227 -9.32 -4.19 -28.41
CA ALA A 227 -8.43 -4.54 -27.31
C ALA A 227 -8.31 -3.35 -26.34
N TYR A 228 -7.72 -3.56 -25.18
CA TYR A 228 -7.58 -2.51 -24.16
C TYR A 228 -6.12 -2.31 -23.78
N ALA A 229 -5.64 -1.07 -23.90
CA ALA A 229 -4.32 -0.66 -23.40
C ALA A 229 -4.46 0.15 -22.11
N LEU A 230 -3.43 0.14 -21.27
CA LEU A 230 -3.41 0.87 -20.01
C LEU A 230 -2.24 1.86 -19.96
N ARG A 231 -2.57 3.16 -19.81
CA ARG A 231 -1.58 4.21 -19.54
C ARG A 231 -1.58 4.58 -18.07
N ASP A 232 -0.45 4.40 -17.38
CA ASP A 232 -0.27 4.77 -15.97
C ASP A 232 0.54 6.07 -15.88
N ALA A 233 -0.05 7.11 -15.29
CA ALA A 233 0.58 8.43 -15.21
C ALA A 233 1.84 8.46 -14.32
N ASN A 234 1.98 7.49 -13.42
CA ASN A 234 3.12 7.41 -12.52
C ASN A 234 4.34 6.68 -13.10
N LEU A 235 4.23 6.01 -14.25
CA LEU A 235 5.40 5.42 -14.92
C LEU A 235 6.44 6.49 -15.29
N GLU A 236 5.97 7.70 -15.59
CA GLU A 236 6.79 8.88 -15.92
C GLU A 236 7.06 9.78 -14.68
N ASN A 237 6.57 9.41 -13.50
CA ASN A 237 6.76 10.18 -12.26
C ASN A 237 8.10 9.82 -11.59
N THR A 238 9.17 10.41 -12.10
CA THR A 238 10.53 10.30 -11.52
C THR A 238 10.72 11.14 -10.25
N ARG A 239 9.74 11.96 -9.89
CA ARG A 239 9.85 13.00 -8.84
C ARG A 239 9.45 12.50 -7.46
N VAL A 240 8.99 11.25 -7.36
CA VAL A 240 8.42 10.67 -6.14
C VAL A 240 9.38 10.78 -4.95
N LEU A 241 10.65 10.37 -5.05
CA LEU A 241 11.58 10.43 -3.92
C LEU A 241 11.90 11.86 -3.51
N GLN A 242 12.19 12.72 -4.50
CA GLN A 242 12.42 14.15 -4.27
C GLN A 242 11.22 14.83 -3.60
N GLN A 243 9.99 14.38 -3.88
CA GLN A 243 8.79 14.92 -3.25
C GLN A 243 8.76 14.68 -1.75
N TRP A 244 9.00 13.45 -1.28
CA TRP A 244 9.02 13.18 0.15
C TRP A 244 10.25 13.80 0.83
N TYR A 245 11.40 13.81 0.16
CA TYR A 245 12.58 14.51 0.68
C TYR A 245 12.33 16.01 0.87
N SER A 246 11.61 16.65 -0.06
CA SER A 246 11.17 18.05 0.06
C SER A 246 10.13 18.23 1.17
N ILE A 247 9.14 17.32 1.30
CA ILE A 247 8.17 17.32 2.40
C ILE A 247 8.86 17.23 3.76
N ASN A 248 9.91 16.41 3.90
CA ASN A 248 10.66 16.27 5.15
C ASN A 248 11.36 17.57 5.59
N GLN A 249 11.56 18.52 4.68
CA GLN A 249 12.18 19.82 4.93
C GLN A 249 11.15 20.96 5.05
N ALA A 250 9.86 20.67 4.95
CA ALA A 250 8.82 21.68 5.02
C ALA A 250 8.74 22.29 6.43
N SER A 251 8.69 23.62 6.53
CA SER A 251 8.66 24.33 7.82
C SER A 251 7.27 24.39 8.46
N ASP A 252 6.24 24.62 7.64
CA ASP A 252 4.86 24.80 8.06
C ASP A 252 3.89 24.33 6.96
N VAL A 253 2.59 24.47 7.19
CA VAL A 253 1.55 24.05 6.24
C VAL A 253 1.64 24.81 4.90
N ALA A 254 1.98 26.10 4.92
CA ALA A 254 2.10 26.89 3.70
C ALA A 254 3.32 26.46 2.87
N ASP A 255 4.45 26.17 3.52
CA ASP A 255 5.65 25.65 2.88
C ASP A 255 5.45 24.24 2.31
N LEU A 256 4.80 23.36 3.07
CA LEU A 256 4.41 22.04 2.60
C LEU A 256 3.58 22.13 1.32
N ARG A 257 2.56 23.00 1.32
CA ARG A 257 1.70 23.21 0.15
C ARG A 257 2.52 23.64 -1.08
N ARG A 258 3.36 24.68 -0.94
CA ARG A 258 4.20 25.16 -2.04
C ARG A 258 5.10 24.06 -2.62
N ARG A 259 5.75 23.28 -1.75
CA ARG A 259 6.65 22.19 -2.15
C ARG A 259 5.94 21.06 -2.87
N VAL A 260 4.71 20.73 -2.47
CA VAL A 260 3.90 19.70 -3.10
C VAL A 260 3.34 20.18 -4.44
N GLU A 261 2.77 21.38 -4.48
CA GLU A 261 2.22 21.96 -5.72
C GLU A 261 3.31 22.19 -6.77
N ALA A 262 4.52 22.60 -6.38
CA ALA A 262 5.61 22.88 -7.31
C ALA A 262 6.17 21.62 -8.00
N LEU A 263 6.28 20.49 -7.28
CA LEU A 263 6.94 19.30 -7.80
C LEU A 263 5.95 18.24 -8.35
N GLN A 264 4.72 18.20 -7.81
CA GLN A 264 3.68 17.23 -8.18
C GLN A 264 4.21 15.79 -8.29
N GLY A 265 4.99 15.37 -7.29
CA GLY A 265 5.58 14.02 -7.23
C GLY A 265 4.76 13.02 -6.42
N ILE A 266 3.70 13.45 -5.74
CA ILE A 266 2.82 12.57 -4.97
C ILE A 266 2.03 11.67 -5.94
N PRO A 267 2.17 10.32 -5.89
CA PRO A 267 1.60 9.47 -6.91
C PRO A 267 0.07 9.33 -6.87
N TRP A 268 -0.50 9.07 -5.69
CA TRP A 268 -1.91 8.67 -5.59
C TRP A 268 -2.55 8.86 -4.21
N VAL A 269 -1.91 9.57 -3.28
CA VAL A 269 -2.47 9.89 -1.95
C VAL A 269 -2.96 11.32 -1.85
N ASN A 270 -3.91 11.55 -0.95
CA ASN A 270 -4.15 12.88 -0.38
C ASN A 270 -3.04 13.22 0.62
N THR A 271 -2.86 14.51 0.91
CA THR A 271 -2.03 15.00 2.02
C THR A 271 -2.89 15.80 2.98
N LEU A 272 -2.85 15.45 4.27
CA LEU A 272 -3.47 16.22 5.34
C LEU A 272 -2.36 16.66 6.30
N ALA A 273 -2.40 17.91 6.76
CA ALA A 273 -1.38 18.45 7.64
C ALA A 273 -1.95 19.50 8.61
N ALA A 274 -1.27 19.66 9.74
CA ALA A 274 -1.51 20.73 10.71
C ALA A 274 -0.17 21.32 11.14
N ASP A 275 -0.14 22.61 11.47
CA ASP A 275 1.04 23.28 12.04
C ASP A 275 0.75 23.92 13.41
N LYS A 276 1.83 24.37 14.07
CA LYS A 276 1.79 25.03 15.38
C LYS A 276 0.98 26.34 15.36
N GLN A 277 0.84 26.98 14.20
CA GLN A 277 0.06 28.21 14.04
C GLN A 277 -1.45 27.93 13.93
N GLY A 278 -1.87 26.67 13.96
CA GLY A 278 -3.27 26.26 13.92
C GLY A 278 -3.86 26.26 12.50
N ASN A 279 -3.03 26.19 11.46
CA ASN A 279 -3.51 25.92 10.11
C ASN A 279 -3.77 24.42 9.96
N VAL A 280 -4.86 24.05 9.28
CA VAL A 280 -5.14 22.67 8.88
C VAL A 280 -5.38 22.62 7.37
N LEU A 281 -4.72 21.68 6.70
CA LEU A 281 -4.64 21.58 5.25
C LEU A 281 -5.08 20.21 4.78
N TYR A 282 -5.89 20.20 3.73
CA TYR A 282 -6.14 19.06 2.87
C TYR A 282 -5.68 19.36 1.45
N MET A 283 -5.02 18.40 0.83
CA MET A 283 -4.64 18.43 -0.58
C MET A 283 -4.95 17.09 -1.24
N ASN A 284 -5.71 17.11 -2.33
CA ASN A 284 -5.75 16.04 -3.34
C ASN A 284 -4.74 16.37 -4.46
N GLN A 285 -3.52 16.73 -4.06
CA GLN A 285 -2.41 17.08 -4.95
C GLN A 285 -1.63 15.81 -5.27
N SER A 286 -2.05 15.09 -6.31
CA SER A 286 -1.40 13.87 -6.79
C SER A 286 -1.25 13.87 -8.31
N VAL A 287 -0.46 12.95 -8.85
CA VAL A 287 -0.31 12.75 -10.29
C VAL A 287 -1.62 12.22 -10.87
N VAL A 288 -2.34 13.03 -11.65
CA VAL A 288 -3.63 12.68 -12.25
C VAL A 288 -3.61 12.91 -13.76
N PRO A 289 -4.01 11.93 -14.60
CA PRO A 289 -4.20 12.15 -16.03
C PRO A 289 -5.06 13.38 -16.33
N TYR A 290 -4.62 14.22 -17.26
CA TYR A 290 -5.33 15.43 -17.65
C TYR A 290 -6.09 15.27 -18.95
N LEU A 291 -7.38 15.59 -18.92
CA LEU A 291 -8.18 15.88 -20.09
C LEU A 291 -8.86 17.22 -19.87
N LYS A 292 -8.80 18.10 -20.87
CA LYS A 292 -9.57 19.34 -20.86
C LYS A 292 -11.07 19.04 -20.73
N PRO A 293 -11.86 19.89 -20.04
CA PRO A 293 -13.27 19.64 -19.76
C PRO A 293 -14.10 19.25 -20.99
N GLU A 294 -13.88 19.91 -22.12
CA GLU A 294 -14.58 19.67 -23.38
C GLU A 294 -14.32 18.30 -24.01
N LEU A 295 -13.18 17.65 -23.66
CA LEU A 295 -12.81 16.34 -24.18
C LEU A 295 -13.38 15.19 -23.35
N ILE A 296 -13.69 15.42 -22.07
CA ILE A 296 -14.14 14.36 -21.15
C ILE A 296 -15.38 13.61 -21.68
N PRO A 297 -16.49 14.27 -22.06
CA PRO A 297 -17.66 13.56 -22.57
C PRO A 297 -17.42 12.92 -23.94
N ALA A 298 -16.61 13.55 -24.80
CA ALA A 298 -16.32 13.04 -26.14
C ALA A 298 -15.40 11.80 -26.13
N CYS A 299 -14.46 11.75 -25.19
CA CYS A 299 -13.45 10.71 -25.11
C CYS A 299 -13.81 9.57 -24.18
N ALA A 300 -14.78 9.72 -23.28
CA ALA A 300 -15.18 8.66 -22.37
C ALA A 300 -15.78 7.44 -23.10
N ILE A 301 -15.69 6.27 -22.48
CA ILE A 301 -16.48 5.08 -22.84
C ILE A 301 -17.59 4.93 -21.80
N PRO A 302 -18.82 5.40 -22.08
CA PRO A 302 -19.86 5.61 -21.06
C PRO A 302 -20.15 4.38 -20.20
N GLN A 303 -20.28 3.20 -20.82
CA GLN A 303 -20.58 1.95 -20.11
C GLN A 303 -19.50 1.57 -19.09
N LEU A 304 -18.22 1.70 -19.46
CA LEU A 304 -17.12 1.38 -18.55
C LEU A 304 -16.96 2.44 -17.45
N VAL A 305 -17.20 3.72 -17.78
CA VAL A 305 -17.16 4.81 -16.80
C VAL A 305 -18.28 4.69 -15.77
N ALA A 306 -19.48 4.27 -16.17
CA ALA A 306 -20.59 4.00 -15.25
C ALA A 306 -20.26 2.90 -14.24
N GLU A 307 -19.47 1.91 -14.65
CA GLU A 307 -18.94 0.84 -13.80
C GLU A 307 -17.69 1.24 -13.00
N GLY A 308 -17.27 2.51 -13.07
CA GLY A 308 -16.13 3.04 -12.33
C GLY A 308 -14.77 2.84 -13.00
N LEU A 309 -14.72 2.36 -14.24
CA LEU A 309 -13.48 2.23 -14.99
C LEU A 309 -13.12 3.51 -15.78
N PRO A 310 -11.86 3.98 -15.69
CA PRO A 310 -11.39 5.23 -16.28
C PRO A 310 -11.08 5.07 -17.78
N ALA A 311 -12.07 4.71 -18.60
CA ALA A 311 -11.86 4.29 -19.99
C ALA A 311 -12.08 5.41 -21.03
N LEU A 312 -11.18 5.46 -22.01
CA LEU A 312 -11.13 6.45 -23.09
C LEU A 312 -11.12 5.79 -24.48
N GLN A 313 -11.59 6.52 -25.50
CA GLN A 313 -11.45 6.14 -26.92
C GLN A 313 -9.97 6.18 -27.32
N GLY A 314 -9.42 5.05 -27.76
CA GLY A 314 -8.00 4.92 -28.16
C GLY A 314 -7.73 5.07 -29.65
N GLN A 315 -8.78 5.16 -30.46
CA GLN A 315 -8.71 5.34 -31.91
C GLN A 315 -8.68 6.80 -32.36
N ASP A 316 -8.84 7.75 -31.44
CA ASP A 316 -8.92 9.19 -31.72
C ASP A 316 -7.76 9.91 -31.02
N SER A 317 -6.87 10.52 -31.80
CA SER A 317 -5.68 11.19 -31.23
C SER A 317 -6.04 12.38 -30.34
N ARG A 318 -7.22 12.99 -30.51
CA ARG A 318 -7.72 14.08 -29.65
C ARG A 318 -7.96 13.62 -28.21
N CYS A 319 -8.10 12.31 -27.99
CA CYS A 319 -8.27 11.70 -26.67
C CYS A 319 -6.96 11.35 -25.96
N ALA A 320 -5.81 11.74 -26.53
CA ALA A 320 -4.57 11.80 -25.79
C ALA A 320 -4.70 12.74 -24.58
N TRP A 321 -3.94 12.47 -23.51
CA TRP A 321 -3.92 13.36 -22.36
C TRP A 321 -3.49 14.77 -22.78
N SER A 322 -4.26 15.76 -22.34
CA SER A 322 -4.04 17.15 -22.65
C SER A 322 -2.72 17.62 -22.05
N ARG A 323 -2.03 18.51 -22.77
CA ARG A 323 -0.78 19.12 -22.30
C ARG A 323 -1.07 20.52 -21.79
N ASP A 324 -0.53 20.84 -20.62
CA ASP A 324 -0.55 22.16 -20.01
C ASP A 324 0.85 22.45 -19.46
N PRO A 325 1.50 23.56 -19.85
CA PRO A 325 2.85 23.88 -19.41
C PRO A 325 2.97 24.19 -17.91
N ALA A 326 1.85 24.44 -17.21
CA ALA A 326 1.84 24.61 -15.76
C ALA A 326 1.93 23.29 -14.98
N ALA A 327 1.80 22.14 -15.64
CA ALA A 327 1.96 20.83 -15.02
C ALA A 327 3.44 20.40 -14.99
N ALA A 328 3.89 19.83 -13.87
CA ALA A 328 5.27 19.35 -13.70
C ALA A 328 5.63 18.11 -14.57
N GLN A 329 4.64 17.50 -15.22
CA GLN A 329 4.81 16.37 -16.14
C GLN A 329 3.81 16.50 -17.30
N ALA A 330 4.23 16.15 -18.51
CA ALA A 330 3.33 16.19 -19.66
C ALA A 330 2.14 15.23 -19.47
N GLY A 331 0.92 15.71 -19.71
CA GLY A 331 -0.28 14.88 -19.65
C GLY A 331 -0.89 14.73 -18.25
N ILE A 332 -0.33 15.38 -17.21
CA ILE A 332 -0.91 15.40 -15.86
C ILE A 332 -1.64 16.71 -15.57
N THR A 333 -2.54 16.67 -14.59
CA THR A 333 -3.39 17.81 -14.22
C THR A 333 -2.54 18.86 -13.49
N PRO A 334 -2.56 20.14 -13.91
CA PRO A 334 -1.84 21.21 -13.19
C PRO A 334 -2.30 21.33 -11.74
N ALA A 335 -1.38 21.66 -10.83
CA ALA A 335 -1.66 21.72 -9.41
C ALA A 335 -2.84 22.65 -9.06
N ALA A 336 -2.99 23.78 -9.75
CA ALA A 336 -4.08 24.74 -9.53
C ALA A 336 -5.49 24.19 -9.83
N GLN A 337 -5.59 23.08 -10.57
CA GLN A 337 -6.86 22.41 -10.89
C GLN A 337 -7.17 21.23 -9.95
N LEU A 338 -6.30 20.98 -8.96
CA LEU A 338 -6.47 19.90 -7.99
C LEU A 338 -7.03 20.45 -6.65
N PRO A 339 -7.90 19.68 -5.95
CA PRO A 339 -8.56 20.16 -4.75
C PRO A 339 -7.60 20.45 -3.61
N VAL A 340 -7.71 21.65 -3.03
CA VAL A 340 -7.01 22.07 -1.82
C VAL A 340 -8.00 22.77 -0.91
N LEU A 341 -7.97 22.47 0.38
CA LEU A 341 -8.74 23.17 1.40
C LEU A 341 -7.83 23.52 2.58
N LEU A 342 -7.67 24.83 2.83
CA LEU A 342 -6.91 25.36 3.96
C LEU A 342 -7.89 26.03 4.94
N ARG A 343 -7.83 25.62 6.21
CA ARG A 343 -8.81 25.95 7.24
C ARG A 343 -8.12 26.15 8.60
N ARG A 344 -8.91 26.51 9.62
CA ARG A 344 -8.49 26.64 11.03
C ARG A 344 -9.42 25.90 12.01
N ASP A 345 -10.48 25.28 11.52
CA ASP A 345 -11.34 24.37 12.27
C ASP A 345 -10.84 22.92 12.12
N PHE A 346 -11.25 22.21 11.06
CA PHE A 346 -10.76 20.86 10.78
C PHE A 346 -10.83 20.55 9.28
N VAL A 347 -10.07 19.53 8.89
CA VAL A 347 -10.23 18.80 7.62
C VAL A 347 -10.10 17.31 7.92
N GLN A 348 -10.84 16.47 7.21
CA GLN A 348 -10.77 15.02 7.40
C GLN A 348 -10.84 14.27 6.07
N ASN A 349 -10.36 13.04 6.04
CA ASN A 349 -10.56 12.15 4.91
C ASN A 349 -10.55 10.68 5.34
N SER A 350 -11.51 9.89 4.86
CA SER A 350 -11.54 8.43 5.06
C SER A 350 -11.69 7.68 3.72
N ASN A 351 -10.84 8.03 2.76
CA ASN A 351 -10.79 7.46 1.40
C ASN A 351 -11.93 7.90 0.45
N ASP A 352 -12.88 8.70 0.92
CA ASP A 352 -13.88 9.39 0.10
C ASP A 352 -13.33 10.61 -0.64
N SER A 353 -14.03 11.05 -1.68
CA SER A 353 -13.60 12.15 -2.56
C SER A 353 -13.31 13.45 -1.80
N ALA A 354 -12.79 14.47 -2.49
CA ALA A 354 -12.52 15.75 -1.85
C ALA A 354 -13.78 16.45 -1.33
N TRP A 355 -14.97 16.04 -1.81
CA TRP A 355 -16.25 16.72 -1.63
C TRP A 355 -16.53 17.14 -0.18
N LEU A 356 -16.53 16.18 0.76
CA LEU A 356 -16.91 16.42 2.16
C LEU A 356 -15.70 16.41 3.11
N THR A 357 -14.55 16.87 2.64
CA THR A 357 -13.35 17.10 3.47
C THR A 357 -13.69 17.92 4.71
N ASN A 358 -14.46 19.00 4.53
CA ASN A 358 -15.19 19.69 5.59
C ASN A 358 -16.54 20.15 5.00
N PRO A 359 -17.69 19.68 5.51
CA PRO A 359 -19.01 20.02 4.96
C PRO A 359 -19.38 21.50 5.03
N ALA A 360 -18.69 22.31 5.84
CA ALA A 360 -18.88 23.77 5.86
C ALA A 360 -18.32 24.47 4.61
N SER A 361 -17.51 23.78 3.80
CA SER A 361 -16.97 24.28 2.54
C SER A 361 -16.77 23.13 1.54
N PRO A 362 -17.86 22.59 0.95
CA PRO A 362 -17.78 21.47 0.03
C PRO A 362 -16.88 21.77 -1.19
N LEU A 363 -16.05 20.80 -1.60
CA LEU A 363 -15.16 20.91 -2.76
C LEU A 363 -15.81 20.27 -4.00
N GLN A 364 -16.29 21.10 -4.92
CA GLN A 364 -17.10 20.71 -6.08
C GLN A 364 -16.51 21.22 -7.41
N GLY A 365 -17.08 20.81 -8.54
CA GLY A 365 -16.73 21.34 -9.86
C GLY A 365 -15.39 20.86 -10.44
N PHE A 366 -14.80 19.80 -9.88
CA PHE A 366 -13.59 19.19 -10.40
C PHE A 366 -13.88 18.21 -11.55
N SER A 367 -12.86 17.92 -12.34
CA SER A 367 -12.91 16.81 -13.30
C SER A 367 -13.34 15.50 -12.61
N PRO A 368 -14.18 14.65 -13.24
CA PRO A 368 -14.52 13.33 -12.71
C PRO A 368 -13.31 12.40 -12.55
N LEU A 369 -12.17 12.76 -13.16
CA LEU A 369 -10.88 12.09 -12.99
C LEU A 369 -10.19 12.41 -11.66
N VAL A 370 -10.63 13.49 -11.00
CA VAL A 370 -10.00 14.10 -9.82
C VAL A 370 -10.88 13.91 -8.58
N SER A 371 -12.15 14.34 -8.63
CA SER A 371 -13.10 14.26 -7.52
C SER A 371 -14.55 14.25 -8.03
N GLN A 372 -15.43 13.47 -7.38
CA GLN A 372 -16.86 13.37 -7.69
C GLN A 372 -17.68 13.43 -6.40
N GLU A 373 -18.91 13.92 -6.48
CA GLU A 373 -19.86 14.06 -5.35
C GLU A 373 -20.60 12.74 -5.12
N LYS A 374 -19.85 11.72 -4.67
CA LYS A 374 -20.40 10.39 -4.34
C LYS A 374 -20.76 10.28 -2.86
N PRO A 375 -21.72 9.42 -2.49
CA PRO A 375 -22.00 9.10 -1.08
C PRO A 375 -20.71 8.71 -0.36
N ILE A 376 -20.51 9.25 0.84
CA ILE A 376 -19.33 8.96 1.66
C ILE A 376 -19.48 7.61 2.39
N GLY A 377 -18.36 6.94 2.62
CA GLY A 377 -18.31 5.72 3.41
C GLY A 377 -18.60 5.97 4.91
N PRO A 378 -18.93 4.90 5.66
CA PRO A 378 -19.35 5.03 7.04
C PRO A 378 -18.25 5.53 7.98
N ARG A 379 -16.96 5.37 7.65
CA ARG A 379 -15.84 5.95 8.44
C ARG A 379 -15.78 7.48 8.37
N ALA A 380 -15.97 8.07 7.18
CA ALA A 380 -16.04 9.53 7.07
C ALA A 380 -17.29 10.07 7.76
N ARG A 381 -18.43 9.37 7.62
CA ARG A 381 -19.68 9.73 8.28
C ARG A 381 -19.54 9.68 9.81
N TYR A 382 -18.90 8.64 10.35
CA TYR A 382 -18.51 8.55 11.76
C TYR A 382 -17.65 9.75 12.19
N ALA A 383 -16.55 10.01 11.47
CA ALA A 383 -15.65 11.11 11.82
C ALA A 383 -16.37 12.46 11.83
N LEU A 384 -17.16 12.76 10.80
CA LEU A 384 -17.93 14.00 10.71
C LEU A 384 -18.97 14.11 11.84
N SER A 385 -19.60 13.01 12.24
CA SER A 385 -20.53 13.01 13.39
C SER A 385 -19.87 13.35 14.74
N ARG A 386 -18.53 13.23 14.83
CA ARG A 386 -17.74 13.54 16.04
C ARG A 386 -17.04 14.89 15.96
N LEU A 387 -16.68 15.33 14.74
CA LEU A 387 -15.92 16.57 14.50
C LEU A 387 -16.81 17.80 14.28
N GLN A 388 -18.05 17.62 13.85
CA GLN A 388 -18.97 18.74 13.68
C GLN A 388 -19.43 19.32 15.03
N GLY A 389 -19.76 20.60 15.02
CA GLY A 389 -20.20 21.34 16.20
C GLY A 389 -19.23 22.48 16.54
N LYS A 390 -19.34 22.97 17.78
CA LYS A 390 -18.54 24.10 18.29
C LYS A 390 -17.66 23.74 19.48
N GLN A 391 -17.69 22.48 19.92
CA GLN A 391 -16.89 22.04 21.06
C GLN A 391 -15.42 21.94 20.65
N PRO A 392 -14.48 22.40 21.50
CA PRO A 392 -13.06 22.20 21.26
C PRO A 392 -12.72 20.71 21.13
N LEU A 393 -11.78 20.38 20.25
CA LEU A 393 -11.29 19.02 20.06
C LEU A 393 -9.97 18.83 20.82
N GLU A 394 -9.93 17.84 21.69
CA GLU A 394 -8.71 17.46 22.42
C GLU A 394 -7.99 16.30 21.72
N ALA A 395 -6.69 16.16 22.00
CA ALA A 395 -5.91 15.00 21.55
C ALA A 395 -6.59 13.68 21.96
N LYS A 396 -7.10 13.62 23.20
CA LYS A 396 -7.81 12.46 23.74
C LYS A 396 -9.06 12.11 22.92
N THR A 397 -9.82 13.10 22.47
CA THR A 397 -11.00 12.87 21.62
C THR A 397 -10.63 12.14 20.33
N LEU A 398 -9.52 12.52 19.69
CA LEU A 398 -9.05 11.89 18.46
C LEU A 398 -8.46 10.49 18.70
N GLU A 399 -7.77 10.27 19.82
CA GLU A 399 -7.32 8.94 20.25
C GLU A 399 -8.51 8.00 20.46
N GLU A 400 -9.53 8.46 21.19
CA GLU A 400 -10.74 7.68 21.49
C GLU A 400 -11.60 7.40 20.25
N MET A 401 -11.59 8.27 19.23
CA MET A 401 -12.23 7.95 17.95
C MET A 401 -11.67 6.68 17.30
N VAL A 402 -10.38 6.40 17.50
CA VAL A 402 -9.74 5.16 17.03
C VAL A 402 -9.99 4.03 18.03
N THR A 403 -9.66 4.23 19.31
CA THR A 403 -9.64 3.15 20.31
C THR A 403 -11.02 2.73 20.83
N ALA A 404 -12.08 3.47 20.50
CA ALA A 404 -13.46 3.07 20.84
C ALA A 404 -13.94 1.84 20.05
N ASN A 405 -13.34 1.56 18.89
CA ASN A 405 -13.73 0.47 17.98
C ASN A 405 -15.24 0.43 17.67
N HIS A 406 -15.90 1.59 17.66
CA HIS A 406 -17.34 1.68 17.39
C HIS A 406 -17.67 1.21 15.98
N VAL A 407 -18.64 0.29 15.84
CA VAL A 407 -19.13 -0.17 14.54
C VAL A 407 -20.24 0.77 14.08
N PHE A 408 -19.85 1.89 13.47
CA PHE A 408 -20.78 2.97 13.16
C PHE A 408 -21.94 2.57 12.23
N SER A 409 -21.77 1.55 11.37
CA SER A 409 -22.87 1.02 10.57
C SER A 409 -24.03 0.46 11.40
N ALA A 410 -23.78 0.05 12.64
CA ALA A 410 -24.83 -0.39 13.56
C ALA A 410 -25.81 0.75 13.88
N ASP A 411 -25.35 2.01 13.95
CA ASP A 411 -26.21 3.16 14.24
C ASP A 411 -27.27 3.40 13.16
N GLN A 412 -27.03 2.93 11.92
CA GLN A 412 -27.96 3.08 10.81
C GLN A 412 -29.01 1.97 10.74
N VAL A 413 -28.68 0.73 11.14
CA VAL A 413 -29.55 -0.44 10.88
C VAL A 413 -29.94 -1.24 12.12
N LEU A 414 -29.11 -1.28 13.16
CA LEU A 414 -29.34 -2.10 14.35
C LEU A 414 -30.61 -1.73 15.11
N PRO A 415 -31.01 -0.43 15.25
CA PRO A 415 -32.25 -0.08 15.93
C PRO A 415 -33.49 -0.75 15.31
N ASP A 416 -33.61 -0.72 13.98
CA ASP A 416 -34.72 -1.35 13.27
C ASP A 416 -34.58 -2.87 13.24
N LEU A 417 -33.36 -3.40 13.11
CA LEU A 417 -33.11 -4.85 13.18
C LEU A 417 -33.53 -5.44 14.53
N LEU A 418 -33.25 -4.74 15.63
CA LEU A 418 -33.69 -5.14 16.98
C LEU A 418 -35.21 -5.04 17.14
N ARG A 419 -35.88 -4.11 16.44
CA ARG A 419 -37.34 -4.07 16.37
C ARG A 419 -37.88 -5.30 15.64
N LEU A 420 -37.33 -5.63 14.48
CA LEU A 420 -37.68 -6.86 13.74
C LEU A 420 -37.50 -8.11 14.62
N CYS A 421 -36.43 -8.19 15.39
CA CYS A 421 -36.23 -9.27 16.37
C CYS A 421 -37.36 -9.36 17.42
N ARG A 422 -37.83 -8.23 17.94
CA ARG A 422 -38.97 -8.21 18.89
C ARG A 422 -40.28 -8.62 18.24
N ASP A 423 -40.48 -8.27 16.98
CA ASP A 423 -41.67 -8.63 16.21
C ASP A 423 -41.71 -10.14 15.84
N ASN A 424 -40.58 -10.86 15.96
CA ASN A 424 -40.43 -12.27 15.59
C ASN A 424 -39.90 -13.16 16.75
N GLN A 425 -40.23 -12.85 18.01
CA GLN A 425 -39.76 -13.62 19.19
C GLN A 425 -40.16 -15.11 19.18
N GLY A 426 -41.21 -15.50 18.44
CA GLY A 426 -41.63 -16.89 18.29
C GLY A 426 -40.82 -17.69 17.26
N GLU A 427 -39.88 -17.07 16.56
CA GLU A 427 -39.10 -17.70 15.50
C GLU A 427 -37.76 -18.23 16.04
N ASN A 428 -37.70 -19.54 16.31
CA ASN A 428 -36.53 -20.19 16.93
C ASN A 428 -35.23 -20.01 16.14
N SER A 429 -35.29 -19.91 14.80
CA SER A 429 -34.12 -19.68 13.93
C SER A 429 -33.47 -18.32 14.15
N LEU A 430 -34.16 -17.35 14.77
CA LEU A 430 -33.64 -16.00 15.01
C LEU A 430 -33.22 -15.79 16.47
N ALA A 431 -33.67 -16.63 17.40
CA ALA A 431 -33.54 -16.40 18.84
C ALA A 431 -32.10 -16.11 19.29
N ARG A 432 -31.12 -16.92 18.82
CA ARG A 432 -29.71 -16.75 19.16
C ARG A 432 -29.12 -15.46 18.59
N ALA A 433 -29.34 -15.19 17.31
CA ALA A 433 -28.84 -13.98 16.65
C ALA A 433 -29.43 -12.72 17.30
N CYS A 434 -30.74 -12.70 17.55
CA CYS A 434 -31.42 -11.59 18.20
C CYS A 434 -30.93 -11.34 19.63
N ALA A 435 -30.69 -12.40 20.41
CA ALA A 435 -30.11 -12.27 21.76
C ALA A 435 -28.68 -11.71 21.71
N ALA A 436 -27.83 -12.22 20.82
CA ALA A 436 -26.46 -11.75 20.66
C ALA A 436 -26.39 -10.29 20.20
N LEU A 437 -27.21 -9.90 19.22
CA LEU A 437 -27.31 -8.51 18.75
C LEU A 437 -27.84 -7.55 19.82
N ALA A 438 -28.77 -7.99 20.67
CA ALA A 438 -29.32 -7.17 21.74
C ALA A 438 -28.32 -6.94 22.90
N GLN A 439 -27.45 -7.92 23.18
CA GLN A 439 -26.41 -7.83 24.21
C GLN A 439 -25.14 -7.12 23.75
N TRP A 440 -24.97 -6.97 22.43
CA TRP A 440 -23.76 -6.43 21.83
C TRP A 440 -23.55 -4.94 22.17
N ASP A 441 -22.30 -4.60 22.50
CA ASP A 441 -21.83 -3.25 22.83
C ASP A 441 -21.74 -2.31 21.62
N ARG A 442 -22.04 -2.81 20.41
CA ARG A 442 -21.85 -2.11 19.12
C ARG A 442 -20.36 -1.83 18.83
N GLY A 443 -19.46 -2.54 19.49
CA GLY A 443 -18.03 -2.42 19.35
C GLY A 443 -17.40 -3.59 18.59
N ALA A 444 -16.15 -3.37 18.19
CA ALA A 444 -15.20 -4.39 17.76
C ALA A 444 -14.00 -4.44 18.73
N ASN A 445 -14.28 -4.29 20.03
CA ASN A 445 -13.30 -4.42 21.11
C ASN A 445 -12.91 -5.89 21.30
N LEU A 446 -11.84 -6.15 22.06
CA LEU A 446 -11.44 -7.53 22.36
C LEU A 446 -12.55 -8.32 23.08
N ASP A 447 -13.32 -7.65 23.92
CA ASP A 447 -14.40 -8.22 24.72
C ASP A 447 -15.79 -8.10 24.09
N SER A 448 -15.93 -7.49 22.92
CA SER A 448 -17.20 -7.41 22.20
C SER A 448 -17.72 -8.82 21.89
N GLY A 449 -18.98 -9.08 22.22
CA GLY A 449 -19.60 -10.40 22.05
C GLY A 449 -19.85 -10.79 20.59
N SER A 450 -20.34 -12.01 20.40
CA SER A 450 -20.64 -12.59 19.07
C SER A 450 -21.67 -11.83 18.24
N GLY A 451 -22.41 -10.88 18.84
CA GLY A 451 -23.31 -9.99 18.11
C GLY A 451 -22.61 -9.24 16.97
N PHE A 452 -21.31 -8.92 17.09
CA PHE A 452 -20.56 -8.34 15.97
C PHE A 452 -20.42 -9.32 14.79
N VAL A 453 -20.23 -10.61 15.04
CA VAL A 453 -20.13 -11.63 13.98
C VAL A 453 -21.46 -11.78 13.25
N TYR A 454 -22.57 -11.88 13.99
CA TYR A 454 -23.92 -11.89 13.41
C TYR A 454 -24.20 -10.63 12.59
N PHE A 455 -23.84 -9.46 13.13
CA PHE A 455 -24.02 -8.18 12.44
C PHE A 455 -23.27 -8.12 11.11
N GLN A 456 -22.03 -8.59 11.05
CA GLN A 456 -21.24 -8.63 9.81
C GLN A 456 -21.89 -9.51 8.74
N ARG A 457 -22.35 -10.72 9.11
CA ARG A 457 -23.00 -11.65 8.18
C ARG A 457 -24.37 -11.17 7.71
N PHE A 458 -25.10 -10.49 8.57
CA PHE A 458 -26.32 -9.80 8.20
C PHE A 458 -26.03 -8.66 7.21
N MET A 459 -25.07 -7.79 7.51
CA MET A 459 -24.77 -6.62 6.67
C MET A 459 -24.28 -6.99 5.27
N GLN A 460 -23.53 -8.09 5.13
CA GLN A 460 -23.12 -8.63 3.82
C GLN A 460 -24.33 -8.96 2.94
N ARG A 461 -25.38 -9.53 3.52
CA ARG A 461 -26.63 -9.85 2.81
C ARG A 461 -27.52 -8.63 2.63
N PHE A 462 -27.60 -7.75 3.64
CA PHE A 462 -28.36 -6.51 3.56
C PHE A 462 -27.89 -5.61 2.42
N ALA A 463 -26.58 -5.61 2.13
CA ALA A 463 -26.00 -4.86 1.02
C ALA A 463 -26.45 -5.33 -0.38
N GLU A 464 -26.96 -6.57 -0.50
CA GLU A 464 -27.47 -7.14 -1.74
C GLU A 464 -28.98 -6.84 -1.95
N LEU A 465 -29.66 -6.28 -0.95
CA LEU A 465 -31.09 -6.00 -1.03
C LEU A 465 -31.37 -4.66 -1.72
N ASP A 466 -32.26 -4.70 -2.70
CA ASP A 466 -32.72 -3.51 -3.41
C ASP A 466 -33.75 -2.71 -2.59
N GLY A 467 -33.52 -1.40 -2.43
CA GLY A 467 -34.51 -0.49 -1.84
C GLY A 467 -34.88 -0.76 -0.38
N ALA A 468 -34.00 -1.46 0.36
CA ALA A 468 -34.24 -1.83 1.76
C ALA A 468 -34.05 -0.69 2.77
N TRP A 469 -33.35 0.38 2.40
CA TRP A 469 -33.18 1.57 3.22
C TRP A 469 -34.51 2.32 3.40
N LYS A 470 -34.83 2.69 4.65
CA LYS A 470 -36.00 3.51 4.98
C LYS A 470 -35.83 4.92 4.43
N GLU A 471 -34.70 5.54 4.75
CA GLU A 471 -34.23 6.79 4.16
C GLU A 471 -33.06 6.42 3.23
N PRO A 472 -33.27 6.35 1.90
CA PRO A 472 -32.18 6.13 0.96
C PRO A 472 -31.22 7.33 0.95
N PHE A 473 -30.07 7.18 0.29
CA PHE A 473 -29.13 8.30 0.14
C PHE A 473 -29.81 9.53 -0.47
N ASP A 474 -29.64 10.67 0.19
CA ASP A 474 -30.11 11.99 -0.20
C ASP A 474 -28.90 12.93 -0.27
N ALA A 475 -28.64 13.50 -1.45
CA ALA A 475 -27.52 14.41 -1.68
C ALA A 475 -27.63 15.72 -0.88
N GLN A 476 -28.83 16.11 -0.43
CA GLN A 476 -29.05 17.27 0.46
C GLN A 476 -28.80 16.93 1.94
N ARG A 477 -28.79 15.64 2.29
CA ARG A 477 -28.49 15.12 3.63
C ARG A 477 -27.38 14.07 3.59
N PRO A 478 -26.20 14.41 3.02
CA PRO A 478 -25.17 13.41 2.71
C PRO A 478 -24.44 12.86 3.94
N LEU A 479 -24.69 13.45 5.12
CA LEU A 479 -24.11 13.03 6.40
C LEU A 479 -25.06 12.16 7.22
N ASP A 480 -26.35 12.15 6.87
CA ASP A 480 -27.41 11.51 7.65
C ASP A 480 -28.14 10.42 6.87
N THR A 481 -27.77 10.19 5.61
CA THR A 481 -28.36 9.16 4.75
C THR A 481 -27.30 8.26 4.10
N PRO A 482 -27.60 6.97 3.86
CA PRO A 482 -28.87 6.30 4.16
C PRO A 482 -29.07 5.98 5.65
N GLN A 483 -30.32 5.79 6.09
CA GLN A 483 -30.68 5.52 7.50
C GLN A 483 -31.91 4.60 7.59
N GLY A 484 -31.86 3.65 8.53
CA GLY A 484 -32.98 2.79 8.91
C GLY A 484 -33.33 1.71 7.88
N ILE A 485 -34.12 0.74 8.32
CA ILE A 485 -34.65 -0.36 7.49
C ILE A 485 -36.14 -0.09 7.22
N ALA A 486 -36.56 -0.20 5.95
CA ALA A 486 -37.94 0.06 5.51
C ALA A 486 -38.93 -1.05 5.92
N LEU A 487 -39.03 -1.34 7.22
CA LEU A 487 -39.84 -2.43 7.78
C LEU A 487 -41.35 -2.26 7.59
N ASP A 488 -41.81 -1.06 7.27
CA ASP A 488 -43.20 -0.76 6.89
C ASP A 488 -43.56 -1.32 5.51
N ARG A 489 -42.57 -1.69 4.68
CA ARG A 489 -42.77 -2.38 3.41
C ARG A 489 -42.70 -3.91 3.61
N PRO A 490 -43.81 -4.66 3.43
CA PRO A 490 -43.85 -6.09 3.74
C PRO A 490 -42.78 -6.94 3.03
N GLN A 491 -42.47 -6.59 1.78
CA GLN A 491 -41.42 -7.26 1.00
C GLN A 491 -40.02 -7.06 1.59
N VAL A 492 -39.72 -5.86 2.10
CA VAL A 492 -38.43 -5.56 2.73
C VAL A 492 -38.35 -6.28 4.07
N ALA A 493 -39.39 -6.21 4.90
CA ALA A 493 -39.43 -6.94 6.17
C ALA A 493 -39.17 -8.45 5.98
N THR A 494 -39.77 -9.04 4.94
CA THR A 494 -39.57 -10.46 4.59
C THR A 494 -38.12 -10.76 4.20
N GLN A 495 -37.54 -9.98 3.28
CA GLN A 495 -36.17 -10.17 2.81
C GLN A 495 -35.13 -9.94 3.91
N VAL A 496 -35.32 -8.91 4.74
CA VAL A 496 -34.42 -8.59 5.86
C VAL A 496 -34.47 -9.69 6.93
N ARG A 497 -35.66 -10.22 7.24
CA ARG A 497 -35.80 -11.35 8.15
C ARG A 497 -35.09 -12.59 7.61
N GLN A 498 -35.25 -12.89 6.33
CA GLN A 498 -34.55 -14.00 5.68
C GLN A 498 -33.03 -13.79 5.71
N ALA A 499 -32.55 -12.58 5.41
CA ALA A 499 -31.13 -12.25 5.48
C ALA A 499 -30.55 -12.46 6.89
N LEU A 500 -31.31 -12.13 7.95
CA LEU A 500 -30.90 -12.41 9.33
C LEU A 500 -30.90 -13.91 9.64
N ALA A 501 -31.89 -14.66 9.18
CA ALA A 501 -31.94 -16.12 9.35
C ALA A 501 -30.75 -16.81 8.65
N ASP A 502 -30.45 -16.42 7.42
CA ASP A 502 -29.34 -16.97 6.65
C ASP A 502 -27.98 -16.62 7.27
N ALA A 503 -27.84 -15.39 7.78
CA ALA A 503 -26.67 -14.98 8.54
C ALA A 503 -26.53 -15.80 9.83
N ALA A 504 -27.63 -16.04 10.55
CA ALA A 504 -27.63 -16.82 11.78
C ALA A 504 -27.17 -18.27 11.52
N ALA A 505 -27.74 -18.91 10.49
CA ALA A 505 -27.37 -20.24 10.07
C ALA A 505 -25.89 -20.34 9.65
N GLU A 506 -25.35 -19.32 8.98
CA GLU A 506 -23.93 -19.29 8.61
C GLU A 506 -23.02 -19.20 9.84
N VAL A 507 -23.35 -18.33 10.81
CA VAL A 507 -22.57 -18.18 12.04
C VAL A 507 -22.59 -19.48 12.85
N GLU A 508 -23.74 -20.11 13.00
CA GLU A 508 -23.87 -21.35 13.77
C GLU A 508 -23.14 -22.53 13.09
N LYS A 509 -23.16 -22.58 11.76
CA LYS A 509 -22.39 -23.57 10.97
C LYS A 509 -20.88 -23.35 11.06
N SER A 510 -20.43 -22.15 11.41
CA SER A 510 -19.01 -21.81 11.44
C SER A 510 -18.23 -22.49 12.58
N GLY A 511 -18.92 -23.02 13.59
CA GLY A 511 -18.31 -23.71 14.74
C GLY A 511 -17.68 -22.77 15.77
N ILE A 512 -18.00 -21.47 15.73
CA ILE A 512 -17.57 -20.50 16.75
C ILE A 512 -18.25 -20.87 18.08
N PRO A 513 -17.51 -21.06 19.18
CA PRO A 513 -18.09 -21.39 20.48
C PRO A 513 -19.05 -20.30 20.97
N ASP A 514 -20.13 -20.74 21.62
CA ASP A 514 -21.04 -19.84 22.30
C ASP A 514 -20.31 -19.12 23.44
N GLY A 515 -20.41 -17.79 23.48
CA GLY A 515 -19.70 -16.97 24.46
C GLY A 515 -18.29 -16.55 24.03
N ALA A 516 -17.79 -17.00 22.87
CA ALA A 516 -16.57 -16.44 22.29
C ALA A 516 -16.74 -14.93 22.03
N ARG A 517 -15.70 -14.17 22.38
CA ARG A 517 -15.61 -12.73 22.14
C ARG A 517 -14.82 -12.47 20.87
N TRP A 518 -14.90 -11.25 20.36
CA TRP A 518 -14.22 -10.88 19.13
C TRP A 518 -12.70 -11.06 19.20
N GLY A 519 -12.08 -10.74 20.33
CA GLY A 519 -10.65 -10.95 20.57
C GLY A 519 -10.21 -12.41 20.60
N ASP A 520 -11.13 -13.34 20.85
CA ASP A 520 -10.85 -14.78 20.78
C ASP A 520 -10.79 -15.28 19.33
N LEU A 521 -11.42 -14.53 18.41
CA LEU A 521 -11.52 -14.87 16.99
C LEU A 521 -10.47 -14.14 16.16
N GLN A 522 -10.31 -12.83 16.34
CA GLN A 522 -9.41 -12.02 15.53
C GLN A 522 -8.05 -11.84 16.22
N VAL A 523 -7.01 -12.36 15.55
CA VAL A 523 -5.65 -12.40 16.10
C VAL A 523 -4.60 -12.07 15.04
N SER A 524 -3.39 -11.78 15.50
CA SER A 524 -2.19 -11.81 14.66
C SER A 524 -1.19 -12.81 15.24
N THR A 525 -0.78 -13.77 14.41
CA THR A 525 0.15 -14.84 14.83
C THR A 525 1.56 -14.28 14.98
N ARG A 526 2.25 -14.64 16.08
CA ARG A 526 3.66 -14.30 16.37
C ARG A 526 4.40 -15.56 16.79
N GLY A 527 5.16 -16.14 15.86
CA GLY A 527 5.74 -17.47 16.06
C GLY A 527 4.64 -18.53 16.14
N GLN A 528 4.50 -19.18 17.29
CA GLN A 528 3.42 -20.14 17.57
C GLN A 528 2.29 -19.53 18.42
N GLU A 529 2.51 -18.34 18.97
CA GLU A 529 1.55 -17.62 19.81
C GLU A 529 0.59 -16.76 18.97
N ARG A 530 -0.55 -16.42 19.56
CA ARG A 530 -1.55 -15.51 18.97
C ARG A 530 -1.75 -14.31 19.89
N ILE A 531 -1.82 -13.12 19.32
CA ILE A 531 -2.17 -11.89 20.05
C ILE A 531 -3.53 -11.43 19.54
N ALA A 532 -4.50 -11.25 20.44
CA ALA A 532 -5.83 -10.75 20.12
C ALA A 532 -5.76 -9.30 19.60
N ILE A 533 -6.50 -8.98 18.52
CA ILE A 533 -6.42 -7.68 17.85
C ILE A 533 -7.81 -7.00 17.84
N PRO A 534 -7.97 -5.81 18.47
CA PRO A 534 -9.22 -5.06 18.41
C PRO A 534 -9.38 -4.37 17.05
N GLY A 535 -10.59 -3.89 16.76
CA GLY A 535 -10.95 -3.26 15.51
C GLY A 535 -11.63 -4.25 14.55
N GLY A 536 -12.15 -3.74 13.43
CA GLY A 536 -12.92 -4.52 12.47
C GLY A 536 -12.95 -3.85 11.11
N ASP A 537 -13.61 -4.46 10.12
CA ASP A 537 -13.54 -3.95 8.75
C ASP A 537 -14.11 -2.53 8.63
N GLY A 538 -13.39 -1.65 7.92
CA GLY A 538 -13.78 -0.26 7.71
C GLY A 538 -15.07 -0.08 6.91
N HIS A 539 -15.54 -1.09 6.17
CA HIS A 539 -16.84 -1.09 5.48
C HIS A 539 -18.02 -1.13 6.46
N PHE A 540 -17.81 -1.55 7.71
CA PHE A 540 -18.81 -1.48 8.79
C PHE A 540 -18.69 -0.20 9.63
N GLY A 541 -17.87 0.76 9.19
CA GLY A 541 -17.72 2.06 9.86
C GLY A 541 -16.81 2.05 11.09
N VAL A 542 -16.05 0.98 11.31
CA VAL A 542 -15.03 0.95 12.38
C VAL A 542 -13.87 1.87 11.99
N TYR A 543 -13.58 2.87 12.81
CA TYR A 543 -12.53 3.84 12.51
C TYR A 543 -11.13 3.23 12.64
N ASN A 544 -10.92 2.39 13.67
CA ASN A 544 -9.79 1.45 13.75
C ASN A 544 -10.03 0.25 12.80
N ALA A 545 -9.85 0.50 11.51
CA ALA A 545 -10.12 -0.50 10.49
C ALA A 545 -9.08 -1.64 10.53
N ILE A 546 -9.55 -2.88 10.66
CA ILE A 546 -8.74 -4.10 10.62
C ILE A 546 -9.38 -5.09 9.64
N GLN A 547 -8.57 -5.62 8.73
CA GLN A 547 -8.96 -6.66 7.80
C GLN A 547 -8.33 -7.99 8.24
N SER A 548 -9.16 -9.02 8.33
CA SER A 548 -8.72 -10.38 8.68
C SER A 548 -9.33 -11.43 7.76
N VAL A 549 -8.66 -12.58 7.67
CA VAL A 549 -9.09 -13.72 6.84
C VAL A 549 -9.10 -15.00 7.67
N ARG A 550 -10.00 -15.93 7.36
CA ARG A 550 -10.05 -17.21 8.07
C ARG A 550 -8.79 -18.03 7.80
N LYS A 551 -8.11 -18.45 8.88
CA LYS A 551 -6.95 -19.35 8.83
C LYS A 551 -7.09 -20.40 9.93
N GLY A 552 -7.53 -21.59 9.55
CA GLY A 552 -7.90 -22.62 10.54
C GLY A 552 -9.09 -22.18 11.38
N ASP A 553 -8.88 -22.09 12.69
CA ASP A 553 -9.88 -21.82 13.74
C ASP A 553 -10.08 -20.33 14.09
N HIS A 554 -9.27 -19.43 13.53
CA HIS A 554 -9.28 -18.00 13.84
C HIS A 554 -9.30 -17.12 12.58
N LEU A 555 -9.41 -15.82 12.79
CA LEU A 555 -9.27 -14.76 11.79
C LEU A 555 -7.88 -14.13 11.94
N GLU A 556 -7.00 -14.39 10.96
CA GLU A 556 -5.66 -13.82 10.90
C GLU A 556 -5.71 -12.41 10.28
N VAL A 557 -5.20 -11.42 11.01
CA VAL A 557 -5.09 -10.03 10.52
C VAL A 557 -4.09 -9.94 9.36
N VAL A 558 -4.50 -9.31 8.27
CA VAL A 558 -3.69 -9.13 7.04
C VAL A 558 -3.44 -7.68 6.66
N GLY A 559 -4.19 -6.73 7.24
CA GLY A 559 -4.05 -5.31 6.98
C GLY A 559 -4.96 -4.47 7.88
N GLY A 560 -4.80 -3.14 7.82
CA GLY A 560 -5.59 -2.20 8.62
C GLY A 560 -4.73 -1.12 9.27
N THR A 561 -5.16 -0.68 10.46
CA THR A 561 -4.38 0.20 11.34
C THR A 561 -2.95 -0.33 11.49
N SER A 562 -1.99 0.56 11.27
CA SER A 562 -0.58 0.23 11.10
C SER A 562 0.29 1.18 11.91
N TYR A 563 0.76 2.26 11.27
CA TYR A 563 1.41 3.37 11.96
C TYR A 563 0.35 4.36 12.46
N ILE A 564 0.32 4.58 13.76
CA ILE A 564 -0.55 5.55 14.43
C ILE A 564 0.32 6.71 14.89
N GLN A 565 -0.11 7.94 14.60
CA GLN A 565 0.54 9.15 15.08
C GLN A 565 -0.51 10.23 15.36
N LEU A 566 -0.53 10.71 16.60
CA LEU A 566 -1.28 11.87 17.05
C LEU A 566 -0.29 12.92 17.56
N VAL A 567 -0.31 14.11 16.96
CA VAL A 567 0.65 15.18 17.26
C VAL A 567 -0.07 16.43 17.74
N THR A 568 0.41 17.01 18.84
CA THR A 568 0.09 18.37 19.27
C THR A 568 1.34 19.22 19.39
N PHE A 569 1.18 20.54 19.50
CA PHE A 569 2.29 21.51 19.54
C PHE A 569 2.30 22.34 20.83
N PRO A 570 2.55 21.73 22.01
CA PRO A 570 2.76 22.49 23.24
C PRO A 570 4.02 23.36 23.17
N GLU A 571 4.27 24.15 24.21
CA GLU A 571 5.34 25.16 24.21
C GLU A 571 6.73 24.53 24.05
N GLU A 572 6.97 23.40 24.73
CA GLU A 572 8.23 22.68 24.79
C GLU A 572 8.65 21.99 23.48
N GLY A 573 7.74 21.86 22.51
CA GLY A 573 7.98 21.18 21.24
C GLY A 573 6.83 20.25 20.83
N PRO A 574 6.94 19.53 19.70
CA PRO A 574 5.90 18.61 19.27
C PRO A 574 5.75 17.45 20.27
N LYS A 575 4.52 17.16 20.67
CA LYS A 575 4.17 15.98 21.47
C LYS A 575 3.48 14.98 20.55
N ALA A 576 4.23 13.93 20.19
CA ALA A 576 3.72 12.83 19.36
C ALA A 576 3.42 11.59 20.22
N ARG A 577 2.27 10.97 19.98
CA ARG A 577 1.80 9.75 20.65
C ARG A 577 1.28 8.76 19.62
N GLY A 578 1.60 7.47 19.77
CA GLY A 578 1.24 6.48 18.78
C GLY A 578 1.83 5.10 19.01
N LEU A 579 1.79 4.28 17.96
CA LEU A 579 2.31 2.91 17.89
C LEU A 579 2.60 2.53 16.43
N LEU A 580 3.46 1.53 16.26
CA LEU A 580 3.46 0.66 15.09
C LEU A 580 2.79 -0.67 15.46
N ALA A 581 1.53 -0.86 15.04
CA ALA A 581 0.67 -1.94 15.50
C ALA A 581 1.27 -3.35 15.30
N PHE A 582 2.03 -3.57 14.22
CA PHE A 582 2.68 -4.85 13.93
C PHE A 582 4.14 -4.95 14.41
N SER A 583 4.60 -3.98 15.22
CA SER A 583 5.98 -3.88 15.73
C SER A 583 7.02 -3.59 14.65
N GLN A 584 8.26 -3.26 15.05
CA GLN A 584 9.31 -2.78 14.13
C GLN A 584 9.81 -3.87 13.19
N SER A 585 9.98 -5.10 13.69
CA SER A 585 10.59 -6.19 12.96
C SER A 585 9.57 -7.24 12.56
N SER A 586 9.67 -7.75 11.32
CA SER A 586 8.95 -8.96 10.93
C SER A 586 9.71 -10.25 11.23
N ASP A 587 10.99 -10.16 11.59
CA ASP A 587 11.81 -11.33 11.94
C ASP A 587 11.42 -11.83 13.34
N PRO A 588 10.96 -13.09 13.49
CA PRO A 588 10.60 -13.68 14.78
C PRO A 588 11.72 -13.72 15.82
N ARG A 589 12.98 -13.57 15.41
CA ARG A 589 14.14 -13.55 16.32
C ARG A 589 14.38 -12.19 16.96
N SER A 590 13.77 -11.13 16.42
CA SER A 590 13.99 -9.78 16.89
C SER A 590 13.29 -9.54 18.24
N PRO A 591 13.92 -8.81 19.19
CA PRO A 591 13.23 -8.37 20.40
C PRO A 591 12.02 -7.45 20.08
N HIS A 592 12.01 -6.82 18.91
CA HIS A 592 10.96 -5.90 18.47
C HIS A 592 9.97 -6.53 17.46
N TYR A 593 9.75 -7.84 17.59
CA TYR A 593 8.84 -8.60 16.72
C TYR A 593 7.36 -8.48 17.13
N ARG A 594 7.08 -8.25 18.41
CA ARG A 594 5.73 -8.28 18.98
C ARG A 594 5.48 -7.32 20.13
N ASP A 595 6.49 -6.59 20.59
CA ASP A 595 6.41 -5.67 21.73
C ASP A 595 5.31 -4.61 21.57
N GLN A 596 5.26 -3.94 20.42
CA GLN A 596 4.20 -2.96 20.15
C GLN A 596 2.88 -3.60 19.74
N THR A 597 2.88 -4.83 19.21
CA THR A 597 1.64 -5.57 18.94
C THR A 597 0.90 -5.92 20.23
N GLU A 598 1.62 -6.23 21.30
CA GLU A 598 1.02 -6.43 22.63
C GLU A 598 0.42 -5.14 23.20
N LEU A 599 1.10 -4.00 23.00
CA LEU A 599 0.56 -2.69 23.37
C LEU A 599 -0.66 -2.29 22.53
N PHE A 600 -0.63 -2.60 21.24
CA PHE A 600 -1.76 -2.36 20.33
C PHE A 600 -2.99 -3.19 20.72
N SER A 601 -2.79 -4.45 21.08
CA SER A 601 -3.85 -5.31 21.63
C SER A 601 -4.55 -4.65 22.84
N ARG A 602 -3.78 -4.05 23.74
CA ARG A 602 -4.29 -3.31 24.92
C ARG A 602 -4.69 -1.86 24.63
N GLN A 603 -4.54 -1.40 23.39
CA GLN A 603 -4.78 -0.01 22.97
C GLN A 603 -3.96 1.03 23.76
N GLN A 604 -2.74 0.68 24.16
CA GLN A 604 -1.87 1.52 24.99
C GLN A 604 -0.85 2.25 24.12
N TRP A 605 -1.24 3.42 23.59
CA TRP A 605 -0.29 4.22 22.79
C TRP A 605 0.88 4.72 23.65
N GLN A 606 2.02 4.95 23.00
CA GLN A 606 3.27 5.36 23.64
C GLN A 606 3.68 6.75 23.17
N THR A 607 4.56 7.40 23.94
CA THR A 607 5.27 8.59 23.46
C THR A 607 6.16 8.22 22.28
N LEU A 608 6.20 9.06 21.25
CA LEU A 608 7.18 8.96 20.17
C LEU A 608 8.27 10.02 20.43
N PRO A 609 9.41 9.67 21.04
CA PRO A 609 10.41 10.64 21.48
C PRO A 609 11.04 11.35 20.27
N PHE A 610 11.15 12.68 20.34
CA PHE A 610 11.65 13.51 19.23
C PHE A 610 12.82 14.42 19.65
N SER A 611 12.64 15.20 20.72
CA SER A 611 13.70 16.06 21.23
C SER A 611 14.83 15.24 21.89
N ASP A 612 16.05 15.77 21.90
CA ASP A 612 17.18 15.15 22.61
C ASP A 612 16.83 14.82 24.07
N ARG A 613 16.14 15.75 24.77
CA ARG A 613 15.67 15.51 26.15
C ARG A 613 14.75 14.30 26.28
N GLN A 614 13.84 14.08 25.33
CA GLN A 614 12.94 12.92 25.36
C GLN A 614 13.68 11.62 25.05
N ILE A 615 14.62 11.66 24.10
CA ILE A 615 15.47 10.51 23.72
C ILE A 615 16.37 10.12 24.90
N ASP A 616 17.03 11.09 25.53
CA ASP A 616 17.94 10.88 26.68
C ASP A 616 17.21 10.42 27.95
N ALA A 617 15.90 10.71 28.07
CA ALA A 617 15.08 10.26 29.19
C ALA A 617 14.62 8.79 29.07
N ASP A 618 14.80 8.15 27.91
CA ASP A 618 14.38 6.77 27.69
C ASP A 618 15.35 5.79 28.39
N PRO A 619 14.91 5.02 29.41
CA PRO A 619 15.78 4.06 30.08
C PRO A 619 16.20 2.87 29.20
N GLN A 620 15.62 2.72 28.01
CA GLN A 620 16.01 1.73 26.99
C GLN A 620 16.95 2.31 25.93
N LEU A 621 17.40 3.57 26.07
CA LEU A 621 18.28 4.22 25.10
C LEU A 621 19.54 3.38 24.85
N GLN A 622 19.78 3.06 23.59
CA GLN A 622 21.03 2.50 23.11
C GLN A 622 21.63 3.46 22.10
N ARG A 623 22.89 3.84 22.29
CA ARG A 623 23.62 4.72 21.38
C ARG A 623 24.75 3.96 20.70
N LEU A 624 24.78 4.03 19.38
CA LEU A 624 25.85 3.49 18.56
C LEU A 624 26.34 4.60 17.63
N SER A 625 27.62 4.95 17.72
CA SER A 625 28.25 5.90 16.80
C SER A 625 29.07 5.13 15.77
N ILE A 626 28.84 5.41 14.50
CA ILE A 626 29.48 4.72 13.38
C ILE A 626 30.09 5.75 12.44
N ARG A 627 31.37 5.57 12.11
CA ARG A 627 32.14 6.39 11.17
C ARG A 627 32.96 5.44 10.28
N GLU A 628 33.12 5.81 9.02
CA GLU A 628 34.10 5.24 8.08
C GLU A 628 34.97 6.39 7.69
#